data_AF-A0A8K0JVI5-F1
#
_entry.id   AF-A0A8K0JVI5-F1
#
_cell.length_a   1.000
_cell.length_b   1.000
_cell.length_c   1.000
_cell.angle_alpha   90.00
_cell.angle_beta   90.00
_cell.angle_gamma   90.00
#
_symmetry.space_group_name_H-M   'P 1'
#
loop_
_entity.id
_entity.type
_entity.pdbx_description
1 polymer ?
#
loop_
_entity_poly.entity_id
_entity_poly.type
_entity_poly.pdbx_seq_one_letter_code
_entity_poly.pdbx_strand_id
1 'polypeptide(L)'
;MQVEALLIKNDTWGYVSGEIPLLEEGTGTEALAAEARRKVWFVSDKKARSDLILSISPSELKQIRGCETSRDIVFFDDTLLLWEKNL
;
A
#
# COMPACT_ATOMS: atom_id res chain seq x y z
N MET A 1 9.73 -3.58 -11.56
CA MET A 1 9.03 -4.88 -11.34
C MET A 1 7.72 -4.97 -12.13
N GLN A 2 7.15 -6.16 -12.40
CA GLN A 2 5.84 -6.27 -13.10
C GLN A 2 4.69 -5.66 -12.27
N VAL A 3 4.67 -5.90 -10.95
CA VAL A 3 3.65 -5.35 -10.05
C VAL A 3 3.81 -3.85 -9.83
N GLU A 4 5.05 -3.36 -9.71
CA GLU A 4 5.33 -1.92 -9.67
C GLU A 4 4.80 -1.22 -10.93
N ALA A 5 5.04 -1.77 -12.12
CA ALA A 5 4.51 -1.23 -13.37
C ALA A 5 2.97 -1.26 -13.42
N LEU A 6 2.33 -2.30 -12.87
CA LEU A 6 0.87 -2.39 -12.73
C LEU A 6 0.32 -1.29 -11.81
N LEU A 7 0.96 -1.09 -10.65
CA LEU A 7 0.55 -0.09 -9.66
C LEU A 7 0.80 1.34 -10.15
N ILE A 8 1.90 1.58 -10.86
CA ILE A 8 2.17 2.87 -11.52
C ILE A 8 1.09 3.15 -12.56
N LYS A 9 0.74 2.16 -13.40
CA LYS A 9 -0.34 2.30 -14.39
C LYS A 9 -1.70 2.61 -13.75
N ASN A 10 -1.93 2.11 -12.53
CA ASN A 10 -3.17 2.33 -11.78
C ASN A 10 -3.11 3.57 -10.86
N ASP A 11 -2.03 4.36 -10.89
CA ASP A 11 -1.78 5.51 -10.01
C ASP A 11 -1.86 5.17 -8.51
N THR A 12 -1.53 3.92 -8.15
CA THR A 12 -1.61 3.41 -6.77
C THR A 12 -0.25 3.14 -6.12
N TRP A 13 0.86 3.27 -6.87
CA TRP A 13 2.21 3.04 -6.36
C TRP A 13 2.55 3.90 -5.13
N GLY A 14 2.10 5.16 -5.10
CA GLY A 14 2.38 6.08 -4.00
C GLY A 14 1.89 5.61 -2.62
N TYR A 15 0.86 4.76 -2.56
CA TYR A 15 0.39 4.15 -1.30
C TYR A 15 1.36 3.07 -0.78
N VAL A 16 1.98 2.34 -1.71
CA VAL A 16 2.92 1.26 -1.43
C VAL A 16 4.29 1.81 -1.04
N SER A 17 4.82 2.75 -1.82
CA SER A 17 6.08 3.45 -1.53
C SER A 17 5.96 4.36 -0.29
N GLY A 18 4.73 4.76 0.06
CA GLY A 18 4.40 5.71 1.11
C GLY A 18 4.70 7.16 0.78
N GLU A 19 4.87 7.49 -0.51
CA GLU A 19 4.76 8.87 -0.99
C GLU A 19 3.40 9.49 -0.65
N ILE A 20 2.35 8.66 -0.55
CA ILE A 20 1.00 9.04 -0.12
C ILE A 20 0.74 8.43 1.27
N PRO A 21 1.17 9.09 2.36
CA PRO A 21 1.00 8.56 3.71
C PRO A 21 -0.48 8.57 4.15
N LEU A 22 -0.80 7.69 5.10
CA LEU A 22 -2.09 7.73 5.78
C LEU A 22 -2.25 9.09 6.48
N LEU A 23 -3.36 9.77 6.20
CA LEU A 23 -3.65 11.08 6.77
C LEU A 23 -3.95 10.97 8.27
N GLU A 24 -3.43 11.93 9.05
CA GLU A 24 -3.73 12.04 10.47
C GLU A 24 -5.20 12.41 10.74
N GLU A 25 -5.64 12.18 11.97
CA GLU A 25 -6.96 12.57 12.46
C GLU A 25 -7.12 14.09 12.46
N GLY A 26 -8.09 14.58 11.71
CA GLY A 26 -8.46 15.99 11.78
C GLY A 26 -9.10 16.31 13.13
N THR A 27 -8.77 17.46 13.70
CA THR A 27 -9.36 17.95 14.94
C THR A 27 -10.28 19.14 14.67
N GLY A 28 -11.25 19.36 15.56
CA GLY A 28 -12.16 20.50 15.47
C GLY A 28 -13.01 20.54 14.20
N THR A 29 -13.08 21.70 13.57
CA THR A 29 -13.93 21.97 12.39
C THR A 29 -13.50 21.22 11.13
N GLU A 30 -12.27 20.70 11.07
CA GLU A 30 -11.76 19.96 9.91
C GLU A 30 -11.93 18.45 10.03
N ALA A 31 -12.42 17.94 11.17
CA ALA A 31 -12.53 16.50 11.44
C ALA A 31 -13.34 15.75 10.37
N LEU A 32 -14.48 16.32 9.93
CA LEU A 32 -15.33 15.73 8.88
C LEU A 32 -14.62 15.66 7.52
N ALA A 33 -13.88 16.70 7.15
CA ALA A 33 -13.14 16.73 5.89
C ALA A 33 -11.92 15.80 5.92
N ALA A 34 -11.23 15.72 7.06
CA ALA A 34 -10.13 14.79 7.26
C ALA A 34 -10.61 13.33 7.19
N GLU A 35 -11.75 13.03 7.80
CA GLU A 35 -12.36 11.70 7.74
C GLU A 35 -12.75 11.31 6.30
N ALA A 36 -13.34 12.23 5.54
CA ALA A 36 -13.66 11.98 4.14
C ALA A 36 -12.41 11.67 3.31
N ARG A 37 -11.31 12.43 3.51
CA ARG A 37 -10.03 12.18 2.84
C ARG A 37 -9.41 10.84 3.27
N ARG A 38 -9.48 10.47 4.55
CA ARG A 38 -9.02 9.16 5.04
C ARG A 38 -9.78 8.01 4.40
N LYS A 39 -11.11 8.10 4.29
CA LYS A 39 -11.92 7.07 3.61
C LYS A 39 -11.50 6.89 2.16
N VAL A 40 -11.28 7.98 1.43
CA VAL A 40 -10.77 7.92 0.05
C VAL A 40 -9.39 7.26 0.01
N TRP A 41 -8.49 7.63 0.92
CA TRP A 41 -7.17 7.03 1.05
C TRP A 41 -7.27 5.50 1.24
N PHE A 42 -8.10 5.03 2.18
CA PHE A 42 -8.27 3.59 2.44
C PHE A 42 -8.84 2.83 1.25
N VAL A 43 -9.74 3.45 0.47
CA VAL A 43 -10.28 2.80 -0.74
C VAL A 43 -9.18 2.63 -1.78
N SER A 44 -8.33 3.63 -1.98
CA SER A 44 -7.21 3.55 -2.93
C SER A 44 -6.11 2.58 -2.47
N ASP A 45 -5.76 2.60 -1.18
CA ASP A 45 -4.80 1.64 -0.61
C ASP A 45 -5.31 0.20 -0.75
N LYS A 46 -6.62 -0.05 -0.54
CA LYS A 46 -7.22 -1.37 -0.77
C LYS A 46 -7.13 -1.84 -2.21
N LYS A 47 -7.21 -0.93 -3.20
CA LYS A 47 -7.01 -1.27 -4.61
C LYS A 47 -5.56 -1.71 -4.85
N ALA A 48 -4.61 -0.89 -4.38
CA ALA A 48 -3.18 -1.20 -4.46
C ALA A 48 -2.87 -2.57 -3.83
N ARG A 49 -3.43 -2.82 -2.65
CA ARG A 49 -3.34 -4.09 -1.93
C ARG A 49 -3.94 -5.26 -2.70
N SER A 50 -5.09 -5.08 -3.34
CA SER A 50 -5.70 -6.15 -4.16
C SER A 50 -4.81 -6.51 -5.34
N ASP A 51 -4.25 -5.51 -6.03
CA ASP A 51 -3.34 -5.72 -7.16
C ASP A 51 -2.06 -6.44 -6.70
N LEU A 52 -1.51 -6.07 -5.54
CA LEU A 52 -0.39 -6.79 -4.91
C LEU A 52 -0.75 -8.25 -4.63
N ILE A 53 -1.86 -8.52 -3.95
CA ILE A 53 -2.30 -9.88 -3.63
C ILE A 53 -2.47 -10.74 -4.88
N LEU A 54 -3.04 -10.18 -5.95
CA LEU A 54 -3.22 -10.87 -7.22
C LEU A 54 -1.89 -11.18 -7.93
N SER A 55 -0.85 -10.40 -7.66
CA SER A 55 0.50 -10.61 -8.21
C SER A 55 1.36 -11.58 -7.40
N ILE A 56 0.98 -11.87 -6.15
CA ILE A 56 1.72 -12.74 -5.24
C ILE A 56 1.35 -14.20 -5.48
N SER A 57 2.32 -15.10 -5.33
CA SER A 57 2.08 -16.53 -5.46
C SER A 57 1.19 -17.06 -4.32
N PRO A 58 0.30 -18.04 -4.56
CA PRO A 58 -0.55 -18.60 -3.49
C PRO A 58 0.21 -19.15 -2.28
N SER A 59 1.47 -19.57 -2.47
CA SER A 59 2.38 -20.02 -1.41
C SER A 59 2.77 -18.91 -0.44
N GLU A 60 2.91 -17.69 -0.93
CA GLU A 60 3.31 -16.50 -0.17
C GLU A 60 2.11 -15.78 0.46
N LEU A 61 0.89 -16.07 0.03
CA LEU A 61 -0.34 -15.48 0.62
C LEU A 61 -0.51 -15.74 2.12
N LYS A 62 0.05 -16.84 2.64
CA LYS A 62 0.01 -17.15 4.08
C LYS A 62 0.84 -16.17 4.90
N GLN A 63 1.84 -15.55 4.29
CA GLN A 63 2.82 -14.68 4.93
C GLN A 63 2.26 -13.26 5.12
N ILE A 64 1.45 -12.79 4.18
CA ILE A 64 0.80 -11.47 4.23
C ILE A 64 -0.46 -11.44 5.10
N ARG A 65 -0.72 -12.51 5.87
CA ARG A 65 -1.90 -12.64 6.73
C ARG A 65 -1.72 -11.77 7.97
N GLY A 66 -2.29 -10.57 7.94
CA GLY A 66 -2.19 -9.59 9.02
C GLY A 66 -1.72 -8.21 8.56
N CYS A 67 -1.23 -8.10 7.32
CA CYS A 67 -0.96 -6.81 6.69
C CYS A 67 -2.26 -6.03 6.53
N GLU A 68 -2.31 -4.79 7.03
CA GLU A 68 -3.50 -3.95 6.98
C GLU A 68 -3.49 -3.07 5.74
N THR A 69 -2.31 -2.51 5.41
CA THR A 69 -2.09 -1.62 4.27
C THR A 69 -1.31 -2.28 3.14
N SER A 70 -1.36 -1.68 1.95
CA SER A 70 -0.55 -2.13 0.81
C SER A 70 0.95 -2.00 1.07
N ARG A 71 1.35 -1.01 1.87
CA ARG A 71 2.72 -0.82 2.36
C ARG A 71 3.19 -2.02 3.18
N ASP A 72 2.38 -2.50 4.13
CA ASP A 72 2.75 -3.62 5.01
C ASP A 72 3.05 -4.91 4.25
N ILE A 73 2.44 -5.10 3.07
CA ILE A 73 2.65 -6.28 2.22
C ILE A 73 4.04 -6.26 1.59
N VAL A 74 4.47 -5.09 1.10
CA VAL A 74 5.79 -4.95 0.45
C VAL A 74 6.93 -4.94 1.45
N PHE A 75 6.71 -4.45 2.68
CA PHE A 75 7.69 -4.56 3.76
C PHE A 75 7.83 -5.98 4.34
N PHE A 76 6.89 -6.88 4.08
CA PHE A 76 6.96 -8.26 4.59
C PHE A 76 7.89 -9.16 3.76
N ASP A 77 8.03 -8.89 2.46
CA ASP A 77 8.89 -9.68 1.58
C ASP A 77 10.31 -9.08 1.54
N ASP A 78 11.16 -9.56 2.44
CA ASP A 78 12.60 -9.23 2.51
C ASP A 78 13.38 -9.54 1.21
N THR A 79 12.78 -10.23 0.23
CA THR A 79 13.43 -10.43 -1.09
C THR A 79 13.43 -9.16 -1.95
N LEU A 80 12.63 -8.14 -1.62
CA LEU A 80 12.63 -6.85 -2.32
C LEU A 80 13.57 -5.80 -1.71
N LEU A 81 13.80 -5.84 -0.40
CA LEU A 81 14.70 -4.91 0.30
C LEU A 81 16.19 -5.28 0.19
N LEU A 82 16.52 -6.51 -0.24
CA LEU A 82 17.92 -6.95 -0.43
C LEU A 82 18.58 -6.36 -1.69
N TRP A 83 17.83 -5.77 -2.63
CA TRP A 83 18.37 -5.18 -3.85
C TRP A 83 18.56 -3.66 -3.80
N GLU A 84 17.81 -2.93 -2.97
CA GLU A 84 18.10 -1.49 -2.72
C GLU A 84 19.35 -1.27 -1.86
N LYS A 85 19.75 -2.26 -1.05
CA LYS A 85 21.00 -2.20 -0.26
C LYS A 85 22.26 -2.61 -1.04
N ASN A 86 22.13 -2.93 -2.33
CA ASN A 86 23.24 -3.33 -3.21
C ASN A 86 23.43 -2.38 -4.41
N LEU A 87 22.95 -1.14 -4.32
CA LEU A 87 23.26 -0.05 -5.25
C LEU A 87 23.99 1.09 -4.52
#